data_AF-A0A1Q3VPE6-F1
#
_entry.id   AF-A0A1Q3VPE6-F1
#
_cell.length_a   1.000
_cell.length_b   1.000
_cell.length_c   1.000
_cell.angle_alpha   90.00
_cell.angle_beta   90.00
_cell.angle_gamma   90.00
#
_symmetry.space_group_name_H-M   'P 1'
#
loop_
_entity.id
_entity.type
_entity.pdbx_description
1 polymer ?
#
loop_
_entity_poly.entity_id
_entity_poly.type
_entity_poly.pdbx_seq_one_letter_code
_entity_poly.pdbx_strand_id
1 'polypeptide(L)'
;MSTFSEIGLLWQSHGGWAIGGLLALVGAGFVLHFVLPALWLGRDLQRAIRALGAIAASDAPADPQQIGREVMATPRLAHLWREYVQTLHGLTPAKGAPQVAVWRATTMAEQFFTEQALVDTPLKTEFYKHLPGILTGIGIIGTFSGLIAGLAQFEVSSNPETVRAGLHGLIRGVGHAFEISAAAIALAMLFTWIEKSLVTARYRQVERLVQLIDGLFDTGVGEEYLARLVRAAEVSAQQGAQLREAIVGELRQSMEGLLARQQEISQQQQQAQAALLGKAVSEAVAKTVGAALGEPLARMAAAVEKLGASQNANLAGALEKALQGFNARLDGSFGARQNDLEKLLAKTAGGMDAAVEALGRVAGGLERSGRVVVDAAAGRLESAGSGINQAGAAFARTGQDMAQAAAAMSAAAQAVGQSMDEQRRAREAIAQMVADLAATVDNARREASLTGELVGRLENAAGAFGRAGQQAESYLHGVSDVLGQAHAAFADNIEATLASGNGQFQKSVVDAVEALQGAVEELTDALARAPAGRAAAR
;
A
#
# COMPACT_ATOMS: atom_id res chain seq x y z
N MET A 1 -66.25 -7.75 34.94
CA MET A 1 -66.25 -9.17 35.37
C MET A 1 -66.52 -10.16 34.23
N SER A 2 -67.27 -9.81 33.17
CA SER A 2 -67.48 -10.70 32.01
C SER A 2 -66.21 -10.96 31.17
N THR A 3 -65.35 -9.96 31.00
CA THR A 3 -64.12 -10.07 30.18
C THR A 3 -63.07 -11.01 30.76
N PHE A 4 -62.93 -11.10 32.09
CA PHE A 4 -61.98 -12.02 32.74
C PHE A 4 -62.44 -13.48 32.68
N SER A 5 -63.76 -13.72 32.66
CA SER A 5 -64.36 -15.05 32.52
C SER A 5 -64.15 -15.61 31.10
N GLU A 6 -64.33 -14.78 30.06
CA GLU A 6 -64.10 -15.19 28.66
C GLU A 6 -62.62 -15.50 28.37
N ILE A 7 -61.69 -14.75 28.96
CA ILE A 7 -60.24 -15.00 28.84
C ILE A 7 -59.83 -16.32 29.49
N GLY A 8 -60.46 -16.68 30.63
CA GLY A 8 -60.22 -17.96 31.31
C GLY A 8 -60.68 -19.18 30.50
N LEU A 9 -61.83 -19.08 29.80
CA LEU A 9 -62.35 -20.15 28.93
C LEU A 9 -61.52 -20.36 27.65
N LEU A 10 -61.00 -19.29 27.06
CA LEU A 10 -60.08 -19.36 25.92
C LEU A 10 -58.73 -20.01 26.28
N TRP A 11 -58.24 -19.77 27.50
CA TRP A 11 -56.99 -20.39 27.97
C TRP A 11 -57.13 -21.90 28.20
N GLN A 12 -58.26 -22.33 28.77
CA GLN A 12 -58.50 -23.73 29.15
C GLN A 12 -58.62 -24.68 27.94
N SER A 13 -59.07 -24.17 26.79
CA SER A 13 -59.17 -24.93 25.53
C SER A 13 -57.98 -24.76 24.59
N HIS A 14 -57.37 -23.57 24.54
CA HIS A 14 -56.39 -23.23 23.49
C HIS A 14 -55.10 -22.55 23.98
N GLY A 15 -55.01 -22.10 25.23
CA GLY A 15 -53.87 -21.31 25.72
C GLY A 15 -52.54 -22.07 25.76
N GLY A 16 -52.55 -23.30 26.28
CA GLY A 16 -51.38 -24.17 26.28
C GLY A 16 -50.92 -24.57 24.88
N TRP A 17 -51.87 -24.84 23.98
CA TRP A 17 -51.61 -25.13 22.57
C TRP A 17 -51.07 -23.92 21.81
N ALA A 18 -51.50 -22.70 22.15
CA ALA A 18 -51.00 -21.47 21.55
C ALA A 18 -49.52 -21.23 21.90
N ILE A 19 -49.14 -21.41 23.18
CA ILE A 19 -47.73 -21.28 23.60
C ILE A 19 -46.89 -22.42 23.04
N GLY A 20 -47.38 -23.65 23.08
CA GLY A 20 -46.72 -24.79 22.46
C GLY A 20 -46.51 -24.58 20.96
N GLY A 21 -47.51 -24.05 20.26
CA GLY A 21 -47.42 -23.67 18.85
C GLY A 21 -46.41 -22.55 18.59
N LEU A 22 -46.35 -21.54 19.47
CA LEU A 22 -45.35 -20.49 19.40
C LEU A 22 -43.92 -21.03 19.60
N LEU A 23 -43.72 -21.89 20.61
CA LEU A 23 -42.43 -22.55 20.85
C LEU A 23 -42.02 -23.43 19.65
N ALA A 24 -42.96 -24.17 19.06
CA ALA A 24 -42.72 -24.97 17.88
C ALA A 24 -42.37 -24.10 16.66
N LEU A 25 -43.05 -22.96 16.48
CA LEU A 25 -42.77 -22.00 15.40
C LEU A 25 -41.39 -21.36 15.57
N VAL A 26 -41.03 -20.94 16.78
CA VAL A 26 -39.69 -20.43 17.10
C VAL A 26 -38.64 -21.51 16.85
N GLY A 27 -38.91 -22.76 17.24
CA GLY A 27 -38.02 -23.88 17.00
C GLY A 27 -37.84 -24.22 15.52
N ALA A 28 -38.92 -24.24 14.74
CA ALA A 28 -38.85 -24.40 13.29
C ALA A 28 -38.07 -23.26 12.64
N GLY A 29 -38.29 -22.02 13.09
CA GLY A 29 -37.53 -20.84 12.67
C GLY A 29 -36.04 -20.99 12.96
N PHE A 30 -35.66 -21.43 14.16
CA PHE A 30 -34.27 -21.71 14.53
C PHE A 30 -33.63 -22.77 13.63
N VAL A 31 -34.33 -23.88 13.37
CA VAL A 31 -33.79 -24.94 12.49
C VAL A 31 -33.62 -24.43 11.06
N LEU A 32 -34.64 -23.77 10.50
CA LEU A 32 -34.63 -23.33 9.10
C LEU A 32 -33.68 -22.17 8.83
N HIS A 33 -33.58 -21.21 9.75
CA HIS A 33 -32.85 -19.95 9.52
C HIS A 33 -31.48 -19.90 10.19
N PHE A 34 -31.18 -20.79 11.14
CA PHE A 34 -29.88 -20.86 11.79
C PHE A 34 -29.18 -22.20 11.54
N VAL A 35 -29.80 -23.32 11.91
CA VAL A 35 -29.14 -24.64 11.86
C VAL A 35 -28.83 -25.06 10.41
N LEU A 36 -29.81 -24.98 9.50
CA LEU A 36 -29.60 -25.36 8.10
C LEU A 36 -28.52 -24.48 7.43
N PRO A 37 -28.58 -23.13 7.50
CA PRO A 37 -27.50 -22.28 7.00
C PRO A 37 -26.14 -22.57 7.63
N ALA A 38 -26.07 -22.82 8.94
CA ALA A 38 -24.82 -23.17 9.63
C ALA A 38 -24.22 -24.49 9.12
N LEU A 39 -25.06 -25.49 8.83
CA LEU A 39 -24.60 -26.75 8.24
C LEU A 39 -24.17 -26.59 6.78
N TRP A 40 -24.86 -25.76 6.00
CA TRP A 40 -24.50 -25.48 4.61
C TRP A 40 -23.18 -24.72 4.52
N LEU A 41 -23.03 -23.64 5.29
CA LEU A 41 -21.78 -22.91 5.44
C LEU A 41 -20.63 -23.84 5.88
N GLY A 42 -20.89 -24.74 6.83
CA GLY A 42 -19.91 -25.71 7.28
C GLY A 42 -19.46 -26.68 6.20
N ARG A 43 -20.38 -27.11 5.32
CA ARG A 43 -20.05 -27.94 4.15
C ARG A 43 -19.24 -27.16 3.12
N ASP A 44 -19.55 -25.90 2.91
CA ASP A 44 -18.84 -25.03 1.96
C ASP A 44 -17.40 -24.77 2.42
N LEU A 45 -17.22 -24.37 3.68
CA LEU A 45 -15.90 -24.20 4.29
C LEU A 45 -15.11 -25.52 4.27
N GLN A 46 -15.73 -26.65 4.60
CA GLN A 46 -15.06 -27.95 4.56
C GLN A 46 -14.66 -28.38 3.15
N ARG A 47 -15.41 -27.97 2.11
CA ARG A 47 -15.02 -28.20 0.72
C ARG A 47 -13.79 -27.37 0.36
N ALA A 48 -13.78 -26.08 0.68
CA ALA A 48 -12.63 -25.21 0.46
C ALA A 48 -11.38 -25.70 1.21
N ILE A 49 -11.50 -26.04 2.51
CA ILE A 49 -10.40 -26.57 3.33
C ILE A 49 -9.82 -27.85 2.74
N ARG A 50 -10.67 -28.78 2.27
CA ARG A 50 -10.18 -30.03 1.65
C ARG A 50 -9.47 -29.78 0.33
N ALA A 51 -9.98 -28.87 -0.49
CA ALA A 51 -9.36 -28.53 -1.77
C ALA A 51 -8.01 -27.81 -1.56
N LEU A 52 -7.94 -26.85 -0.64
CA LEU A 52 -6.66 -26.22 -0.26
C LEU A 52 -5.68 -27.21 0.34
N GLY A 53 -6.15 -28.12 1.20
CA GLY A 53 -5.32 -29.18 1.76
C GLY A 53 -4.73 -30.11 0.69
N ALA A 54 -5.48 -30.38 -0.37
CA ALA A 54 -4.99 -31.17 -1.51
C ALA A 54 -3.94 -30.41 -2.33
N ILE A 55 -4.12 -29.11 -2.53
CA ILE A 55 -3.14 -28.24 -3.19
C ILE A 55 -1.86 -28.12 -2.35
N ALA A 56 -2.01 -27.90 -1.03
CA ALA A 56 -0.87 -27.81 -0.10
C ALA A 56 -0.09 -29.13 0.02
N ALA A 57 -0.74 -30.27 -0.19
CA ALA A 57 -0.07 -31.57 -0.23
C ALA A 57 0.58 -31.88 -1.59
N SER A 58 0.26 -31.12 -2.63
CA SER A 58 0.89 -31.26 -3.94
C SER A 58 2.22 -30.49 -3.97
N ASP A 59 3.24 -31.07 -4.59
CA ASP A 59 4.54 -30.42 -4.79
C ASP A 59 4.48 -29.34 -5.91
N ALA A 60 3.28 -29.06 -6.42
CA ALA A 60 3.04 -28.08 -7.45
C ALA A 60 2.88 -26.69 -6.81
N PRO A 61 3.52 -25.66 -7.38
CA PRO A 61 3.37 -24.28 -6.91
C PRO A 61 1.91 -23.81 -7.01
N ALA A 62 1.41 -23.24 -5.92
CA ALA A 62 0.03 -22.79 -5.79
C ALA A 62 -0.25 -21.60 -6.72
N ASP A 63 -1.20 -21.78 -7.65
CA ASP A 63 -1.69 -20.73 -8.54
C ASP A 63 -2.90 -20.00 -7.90
N PRO A 64 -2.79 -18.70 -7.56
CA PRO A 64 -3.89 -17.96 -6.96
C PRO A 64 -5.14 -17.84 -7.85
N GLN A 65 -4.96 -17.83 -9.17
CA GLN A 65 -6.05 -17.78 -10.14
C GLN A 65 -6.79 -19.12 -10.18
N GLN A 66 -6.07 -20.24 -10.08
CA GLN A 66 -6.67 -21.57 -9.97
C GLN A 66 -7.45 -21.72 -8.67
N ILE A 67 -6.86 -21.34 -7.54
CA ILE A 67 -7.52 -21.37 -6.22
C ILE A 67 -8.82 -20.54 -6.25
N GLY A 68 -8.77 -19.35 -6.86
CA GLY A 68 -9.95 -18.50 -6.99
C GLY A 68 -11.10 -19.11 -7.78
N ARG A 69 -10.79 -19.91 -8.81
CA ARG A 69 -11.81 -20.54 -9.68
C ARG A 69 -12.32 -21.86 -9.12
N GLU A 70 -11.43 -22.70 -8.59
CA GLU A 70 -11.74 -24.10 -8.24
C GLU A 70 -12.05 -24.29 -6.75
N VAL A 71 -11.43 -23.50 -5.87
CA VAL A 71 -11.59 -23.63 -4.41
C VAL A 71 -12.58 -22.60 -3.86
N MET A 72 -12.40 -21.33 -4.24
CA MET A 72 -13.17 -20.20 -3.70
C MET A 72 -14.48 -19.96 -4.47
N ALA A 73 -15.23 -21.03 -4.75
CA ALA A 73 -16.39 -20.98 -5.64
C ALA A 73 -17.63 -20.26 -5.06
N THR A 74 -17.77 -20.21 -3.72
CA THR A 74 -18.92 -19.56 -3.08
C THR A 74 -18.81 -18.03 -3.21
N PRO A 75 -19.89 -17.28 -3.51
CA PRO A 75 -19.82 -15.84 -3.80
C PRO A 75 -19.07 -15.00 -2.75
N ARG A 76 -19.26 -15.31 -1.46
CA ARG A 76 -18.55 -14.65 -0.35
C ARG A 76 -17.06 -14.95 -0.36
N LEU A 77 -16.69 -16.23 -0.43
CA LEU A 77 -15.29 -16.66 -0.50
C LEU A 77 -14.61 -16.10 -1.74
N ALA A 78 -15.29 -16.10 -2.90
CA ALA A 78 -14.78 -15.55 -4.14
C ALA A 78 -14.51 -14.04 -4.03
N HIS A 79 -15.38 -13.29 -3.34
CA HIS A 79 -15.15 -11.87 -3.11
C HIS A 79 -13.95 -11.63 -2.19
N LEU A 80 -13.89 -12.29 -1.04
CA LEU A 80 -12.77 -12.15 -0.10
C LEU A 80 -11.44 -12.58 -0.73
N TRP A 81 -11.46 -13.65 -1.54
CA TRP A 81 -10.30 -14.10 -2.30
C TRP A 81 -9.84 -13.06 -3.32
N ARG A 82 -10.76 -12.42 -4.05
CA ARG A 82 -10.39 -11.35 -5.00
C ARG A 82 -9.70 -10.17 -4.34
N GLU A 83 -10.07 -9.83 -3.11
CA GLU A 83 -9.38 -8.79 -2.33
C GLU A 83 -8.02 -9.29 -1.85
N TYR A 84 -7.96 -10.50 -1.29
CA TYR A 84 -6.70 -11.08 -0.80
C TYR A 84 -5.66 -11.27 -1.92
N VAL A 85 -6.06 -11.73 -3.11
CA VAL A 85 -5.15 -11.93 -4.25
C VAL A 85 -4.47 -10.64 -4.69
N GLN A 86 -5.08 -9.47 -4.51
CA GLN A 86 -4.42 -8.18 -4.81
C GLN A 86 -3.19 -7.93 -3.94
N THR A 87 -3.10 -8.60 -2.79
CA THR A 87 -1.95 -8.50 -1.88
C THR A 87 -0.83 -9.50 -2.22
N LEU A 88 -1.14 -10.50 -3.06
CA LEU A 88 -0.18 -11.52 -3.50
C LEU A 88 0.69 -11.00 -4.64
N HIS A 89 2.00 -11.18 -4.50
CA HIS A 89 2.98 -10.74 -5.49
C HIS A 89 3.65 -11.95 -6.14
N GLY A 90 3.56 -12.06 -7.46
CA GLY A 90 4.25 -13.08 -8.24
C GLY A 90 5.68 -12.65 -8.53
N LEU A 91 6.66 -13.40 -8.06
CA LEU A 91 8.06 -13.22 -8.43
C LEU A 91 8.36 -14.03 -9.69
N THR A 92 8.59 -13.35 -10.80
CA THR A 92 9.10 -14.01 -12.01
C THR A 92 10.54 -14.46 -11.75
N PRO A 93 10.84 -15.76 -11.89
CA PRO A 93 12.21 -16.23 -11.72
C PRO A 93 13.15 -15.55 -12.73
N ALA A 94 14.41 -15.33 -12.32
CA ALA A 94 15.45 -14.80 -13.19
C ALA A 94 15.60 -15.68 -14.45
N LYS A 95 15.97 -15.06 -15.58
CA LYS A 95 16.16 -15.76 -16.88
C LYS A 95 16.98 -17.04 -16.68
N GLY A 96 16.37 -18.20 -16.88
CA GLY A 96 17.01 -19.53 -16.82
C GLY A 96 16.48 -20.49 -15.75
N ALA A 97 15.63 -20.06 -14.82
CA ALA A 97 14.95 -20.93 -13.84
C ALA A 97 13.52 -21.31 -14.30
N PRO A 98 12.93 -22.43 -13.83
CA PRO A 98 11.62 -22.90 -14.28
C PRO A 98 10.54 -21.81 -14.17
N GLN A 99 9.69 -21.72 -15.19
CA GLN A 99 8.71 -20.64 -15.46
C GLN A 99 7.58 -20.45 -14.43
N VAL A 100 7.68 -20.99 -13.22
CA VAL A 100 6.59 -20.84 -12.26
C VAL A 100 6.84 -19.66 -11.34
N ALA A 101 5.95 -18.68 -11.40
CA ALA A 101 5.97 -17.52 -10.51
C ALA A 101 5.78 -18.00 -9.07
N VAL A 102 6.77 -17.73 -8.21
CA VAL A 102 6.63 -17.98 -6.77
C VAL A 102 5.80 -16.84 -6.21
N TRP A 103 4.64 -17.15 -5.67
CA TRP A 103 3.73 -16.18 -5.07
C TRP A 103 4.09 -15.94 -3.61
N ARG A 104 4.07 -14.66 -3.20
CA ARG A 104 4.38 -14.22 -1.83
C ARG A 104 3.26 -13.38 -1.28
N ALA A 105 2.93 -13.57 0.00
CA ALA A 105 1.93 -12.77 0.70
C ALA A 105 2.56 -11.56 1.39
N THR A 106 1.95 -10.38 1.22
CA THR A 106 2.34 -9.15 1.93
C THR A 106 1.56 -8.94 3.23
N THR A 107 0.50 -9.71 3.43
CA THR A 107 -0.38 -9.64 4.61
C THR A 107 -0.98 -11.00 4.95
N MET A 108 -1.49 -11.14 6.17
CA MET A 108 -2.11 -12.37 6.69
C MET A 108 -3.53 -12.53 6.13
N ALA A 109 -3.89 -13.76 5.77
CA ALA A 109 -5.23 -14.06 5.24
C ALA A 109 -6.37 -13.74 6.23
N GLU A 110 -6.10 -13.79 7.54
CA GLU A 110 -7.09 -13.48 8.59
C GLU A 110 -7.71 -12.08 8.45
N GLN A 111 -6.97 -11.10 7.89
CA GLN A 111 -7.48 -9.74 7.68
C GLN A 111 -8.66 -9.70 6.69
N PHE A 112 -8.74 -10.66 5.77
CA PHE A 112 -9.80 -10.76 4.77
C PHE A 112 -10.81 -11.85 5.16
N PHE A 113 -10.32 -13.00 5.61
CA PHE A 113 -11.13 -14.16 5.98
C PHE A 113 -11.49 -14.13 7.47
N THR A 114 -12.19 -13.08 7.90
CA THR A 114 -12.58 -12.89 9.30
C THR A 114 -13.75 -13.78 9.71
N GLU A 115 -13.79 -14.16 11.00
CA GLU A 115 -14.92 -14.85 11.61
C GLU A 115 -16.23 -14.05 11.45
N GLN A 116 -16.14 -12.72 11.58
CA GLN A 116 -17.27 -11.82 11.44
C GLN A 116 -17.91 -11.90 10.03
N ALA A 117 -17.10 -11.90 8.98
CA ALA A 117 -17.57 -11.92 7.59
C ALA A 117 -18.07 -13.31 7.16
N LEU A 118 -17.39 -14.37 7.63
CA LEU A 118 -17.63 -15.74 7.20
C LEU A 118 -18.66 -16.48 8.06
N VAL A 119 -18.83 -16.13 9.34
CA VAL A 119 -19.68 -16.87 10.29
C VAL A 119 -20.74 -15.99 10.92
N ASP A 120 -20.38 -14.85 11.53
CA ASP A 120 -21.35 -14.07 12.31
C ASP A 120 -22.39 -13.36 11.46
N THR A 121 -21.95 -12.66 10.42
CA THR A 121 -22.85 -11.96 9.49
C THR A 121 -23.83 -12.90 8.78
N PRO A 122 -23.42 -14.05 8.19
CA PRO A 122 -24.36 -14.96 7.52
C PRO A 122 -25.30 -15.68 8.49
N LEU A 123 -24.84 -16.06 9.68
CA LEU A 123 -25.66 -16.78 10.65
C LEU A 123 -26.44 -15.87 11.60
N LYS A 124 -26.21 -14.55 11.53
CA LYS A 124 -26.83 -13.55 12.42
C LYS A 124 -26.66 -13.94 13.88
N THR A 125 -25.45 -14.34 14.26
CA THR A 125 -25.15 -14.91 15.59
C THR A 125 -25.60 -13.98 16.71
N GLU A 126 -25.45 -12.67 16.56
CA GLU A 126 -25.97 -11.66 17.51
C GLU A 126 -27.47 -11.81 17.82
N PHE A 127 -28.32 -12.03 16.81
CA PHE A 127 -29.75 -12.22 17.06
C PHE A 127 -30.02 -13.49 17.87
N TYR A 128 -29.34 -14.58 17.50
CA TYR A 128 -29.56 -15.89 18.13
C TYR A 128 -28.95 -16.02 19.53
N LYS A 129 -28.00 -15.14 19.91
CA LYS A 129 -27.52 -15.03 21.30
C LYS A 129 -28.64 -14.67 22.29
N HIS A 130 -29.68 -13.96 21.84
CA HIS A 130 -30.81 -13.57 22.67
C HIS A 130 -31.98 -14.57 22.65
N LEU A 131 -31.96 -15.54 21.73
CA LEU A 131 -33.04 -16.51 21.58
C LEU A 131 -33.35 -17.32 22.86
N PRO A 132 -32.35 -17.77 23.64
CA PRO A 132 -32.61 -18.47 24.90
C PRO A 132 -33.42 -17.61 25.89
N GLY A 133 -33.10 -16.31 25.99
CA GLY A 133 -33.84 -15.37 26.83
C GLY A 133 -35.28 -15.13 26.37
N ILE A 134 -35.52 -15.14 25.05
CA ILE A 134 -36.87 -15.05 24.49
C ILE A 134 -37.68 -16.31 24.85
N LEU A 135 -37.09 -17.49 24.70
CA LEU A 135 -37.73 -18.76 25.03
C LEU A 135 -38.06 -18.89 26.51
N THR A 136 -37.14 -18.52 27.41
CA THR A 136 -37.42 -18.50 28.85
C THR A 136 -38.50 -17.48 29.20
N GLY A 137 -38.48 -16.30 28.57
CA GLY A 137 -39.55 -15.31 28.71
C GLY A 137 -40.93 -15.84 28.30
N ILE A 138 -41.01 -16.53 27.15
CA ILE A 138 -42.25 -17.20 26.70
C ILE A 138 -42.70 -18.25 27.74
N GLY A 139 -41.78 -19.05 28.28
CA GLY A 139 -42.07 -20.03 29.33
C GLY A 139 -42.63 -19.40 30.62
N ILE A 140 -42.03 -18.30 31.08
CA ILE A 140 -42.48 -17.54 32.24
C ILE A 140 -43.87 -16.96 32.01
N ILE A 141 -44.10 -16.30 30.86
CA ILE A 141 -45.42 -15.76 30.48
C ILE A 141 -46.46 -16.88 30.43
N GLY A 142 -46.10 -18.05 29.90
CA GLY A 142 -46.99 -19.20 29.87
C GLY A 142 -47.35 -19.75 31.23
N THR A 143 -46.38 -19.79 32.15
CA THR A 143 -46.62 -20.20 33.54
C THR A 143 -47.58 -19.25 34.23
N PHE A 144 -47.29 -17.94 34.19
CA PHE A 144 -48.13 -16.92 34.82
C PHE A 144 -49.55 -16.90 34.23
N SER A 145 -49.67 -17.01 32.91
CA SER A 145 -50.99 -17.04 32.26
C SER A 145 -51.78 -18.29 32.66
N GLY A 146 -51.13 -19.45 32.79
CA GLY A 146 -51.75 -20.67 33.31
C GLY A 146 -52.18 -20.58 34.77
N LEU A 147 -51.38 -19.93 35.63
CA LEU A 147 -51.76 -19.64 37.02
C LEU A 147 -52.97 -18.71 37.09
N ILE A 148 -52.98 -17.63 36.30
CA ILE A 148 -54.10 -16.67 36.25
C ILE A 148 -55.38 -17.39 35.79
N ALA A 149 -55.32 -18.21 34.76
CA ALA A 149 -56.47 -18.97 34.27
C ALA A 149 -56.96 -20.01 35.29
N GLY A 150 -56.04 -20.72 35.95
CA GLY A 150 -56.39 -21.69 37.00
C GLY A 150 -57.07 -21.03 38.20
N LEU A 151 -56.58 -19.87 38.64
CA LEU A 151 -57.18 -19.10 39.74
C LEU A 151 -58.51 -18.46 39.36
N ALA A 152 -58.71 -18.04 38.11
CA ALA A 152 -59.97 -17.48 37.63
C ALA A 152 -61.14 -18.48 37.66
N GLN A 153 -60.85 -19.78 37.64
CA GLN A 153 -61.84 -20.86 37.69
C GLN A 153 -62.07 -21.40 39.11
N PHE A 154 -61.31 -20.92 40.10
CA PHE A 154 -61.46 -21.36 41.48
C PHE A 154 -62.70 -20.70 42.11
N GLU A 155 -63.77 -21.46 42.26
CA GLU A 155 -65.03 -21.00 42.83
C GLU A 155 -65.12 -21.38 44.32
N VAL A 156 -65.22 -20.37 45.20
CA VAL A 156 -65.39 -20.58 46.64
C VAL A 156 -66.88 -20.79 46.94
N SER A 157 -67.27 -22.07 47.09
CA SER A 157 -68.65 -22.47 47.39
C SER A 157 -68.77 -23.09 48.79
N SER A 158 -69.96 -23.02 49.38
CA SER A 158 -70.30 -23.66 50.66
C SER A 158 -70.36 -25.19 50.56
N ASN A 159 -70.40 -25.74 49.34
CA ASN A 159 -70.46 -27.18 49.09
C ASN A 159 -69.04 -27.77 48.97
N PRO A 160 -68.65 -28.72 49.85
CA PRO A 160 -67.32 -29.34 49.85
C PRO A 160 -66.93 -30.01 48.52
N GLU A 161 -67.89 -30.58 47.79
CA GLU A 161 -67.62 -31.26 46.51
C GLU A 161 -67.24 -30.27 45.40
N THR A 162 -67.87 -29.10 45.36
CA THR A 162 -67.57 -28.04 44.38
C THR A 162 -66.19 -27.44 44.62
N VAL A 163 -65.82 -27.25 45.89
CA VAL A 163 -64.47 -26.78 46.26
C VAL A 163 -63.42 -27.83 45.89
N ARG A 164 -63.68 -29.12 46.12
CA ARG A 164 -62.76 -30.21 45.73
C ARG A 164 -62.55 -30.29 44.22
N ALA A 165 -63.62 -30.13 43.43
CA ALA A 165 -63.54 -30.08 41.98
C ALA A 165 -62.76 -28.85 41.47
N GLY A 166 -63.02 -27.67 42.05
CA GLY A 166 -62.27 -26.44 41.75
C GLY A 166 -60.78 -26.54 42.09
N LEU A 167 -60.45 -27.18 43.22
CA LEU A 167 -59.06 -27.42 43.63
C LEU A 167 -58.35 -28.40 42.68
N HIS A 168 -59.04 -29.46 42.24
CA HIS A 168 -58.50 -30.41 41.26
C HIS A 168 -58.24 -29.74 39.90
N GLY A 169 -59.15 -28.87 39.44
CA GLY A 169 -58.98 -28.08 38.23
C GLY A 169 -57.80 -27.10 38.32
N LEU A 170 -57.68 -26.39 39.45
CA LEU A 170 -56.56 -25.48 39.73
C LEU A 170 -55.21 -26.21 39.68
N ILE A 171 -55.09 -27.33 40.41
CA ILE A 171 -53.84 -28.11 40.45
C ILE A 171 -53.44 -28.61 39.07
N ARG A 172 -54.40 -29.08 38.26
CA ARG A 172 -54.11 -29.57 36.90
C ARG A 172 -53.75 -28.43 35.94
N GLY A 173 -54.40 -27.29 36.03
CA GLY A 173 -54.08 -26.09 35.23
C GLY A 173 -52.70 -25.53 35.55
N VAL A 174 -52.37 -25.45 36.84
CA VAL A 174 -51.03 -25.07 37.32
C VAL A 174 -49.99 -26.08 36.82
N GLY A 175 -50.25 -27.38 36.94
CA GLY A 175 -49.36 -28.44 36.48
C GLY A 175 -49.00 -28.33 35.00
N HIS A 176 -49.99 -28.17 34.12
CA HIS A 176 -49.75 -27.99 32.68
C HIS A 176 -48.96 -26.70 32.36
N ALA A 177 -49.17 -25.63 33.13
CA ALA A 177 -48.42 -24.39 32.98
C ALA A 177 -46.92 -24.57 33.32
N PHE A 178 -46.62 -25.36 34.34
CA PHE A 178 -45.24 -25.72 34.70
C PHE A 178 -44.58 -26.62 33.65
N GLU A 179 -45.31 -27.58 33.05
CA GLU A 179 -44.78 -28.44 31.97
C GLU A 179 -44.34 -27.61 30.76
N ILE A 180 -45.14 -26.62 30.34
CA ILE A 180 -44.81 -25.72 29.23
C ILE A 180 -43.54 -24.91 29.53
N SER A 181 -43.40 -24.43 30.76
CA SER A 181 -42.20 -23.70 31.21
C SER A 181 -40.96 -24.57 31.21
N ALA A 182 -41.07 -25.80 31.73
CA ALA A 182 -39.99 -26.78 31.71
C ALA A 182 -39.56 -27.10 30.28
N ALA A 183 -40.52 -27.28 29.36
CA ALA A 183 -40.23 -27.49 27.94
C ALA A 183 -39.52 -26.27 27.31
N ALA A 184 -39.96 -25.05 27.61
CA ALA A 184 -39.34 -23.83 27.09
C ALA A 184 -37.89 -23.66 27.58
N ILE A 185 -37.63 -23.92 28.87
CA ILE A 185 -36.27 -23.87 29.45
C ILE A 185 -35.39 -24.96 28.85
N ALA A 186 -35.89 -26.19 28.74
CA ALA A 186 -35.15 -27.29 28.12
C ALA A 186 -34.80 -26.98 26.66
N LEU A 187 -35.74 -26.38 25.91
CA LEU A 187 -35.51 -25.96 24.54
C LEU A 187 -34.49 -24.81 24.44
N ALA A 188 -34.55 -23.84 25.36
CA ALA A 188 -33.58 -22.75 25.43
C ALA A 188 -32.15 -23.28 25.68
N MET A 189 -32.00 -24.22 26.60
CA MET A 189 -30.71 -24.89 26.86
C MET A 189 -30.22 -25.67 25.64
N LEU A 190 -31.11 -26.45 25.01
CA LEU A 190 -30.79 -27.22 23.82
C LEU A 190 -30.35 -26.31 22.67
N PHE A 191 -31.08 -25.22 22.41
CA PHE A 191 -30.76 -24.28 21.33
C PHE A 191 -29.46 -23.55 21.59
N THR A 192 -29.18 -23.16 22.84
CA THR A 192 -27.89 -22.56 23.21
C THR A 192 -26.74 -23.52 22.93
N TRP A 193 -26.89 -24.79 23.32
CA TRP A 193 -25.86 -25.80 23.09
C TRP A 193 -25.64 -26.05 21.59
N ILE A 194 -26.70 -26.16 20.79
CA ILE A 194 -26.63 -26.30 19.33
C ILE A 194 -26.00 -25.06 18.68
N GLU A 195 -26.41 -23.85 19.09
CA GLU A 195 -25.88 -22.58 18.60
C GLU A 195 -24.38 -22.48 18.84
N LYS A 196 -23.94 -22.62 20.09
CA LYS A 196 -22.52 -22.56 20.45
C LYS A 196 -21.70 -23.64 19.75
N SER A 197 -22.18 -24.88 19.74
CA SER A 197 -21.42 -25.97 19.11
C SER A 197 -21.24 -25.77 17.60
N LEU A 198 -22.28 -25.33 16.88
CA LEU A 198 -22.20 -25.04 15.45
C LEU A 198 -21.28 -23.85 15.18
N VAL A 199 -21.45 -22.73 15.89
CA VAL A 199 -20.64 -21.51 15.70
C VAL A 199 -19.17 -21.80 15.98
N THR A 200 -18.83 -22.43 17.10
CA THR A 200 -17.45 -22.81 17.41
C THR A 200 -16.87 -23.79 16.39
N ALA A 201 -17.68 -24.69 15.81
CA ALA A 201 -17.22 -25.55 14.73
C ALA A 201 -16.93 -24.77 13.43
N ARG A 202 -17.69 -23.69 13.14
CA ARG A 202 -17.44 -22.82 11.98
C ARG A 202 -16.21 -21.93 12.20
N TYR A 203 -16.00 -21.37 13.38
CA TYR A 203 -14.79 -20.61 13.70
C TYR A 203 -13.53 -21.45 13.50
N ARG A 204 -13.50 -22.68 14.03
CA ARG A 204 -12.37 -23.61 13.81
C ARG A 204 -12.12 -23.92 12.32
N GLN A 205 -13.17 -23.95 11.50
CA GLN A 205 -13.02 -24.12 10.05
C GLN A 205 -12.44 -22.88 9.39
N VAL A 206 -12.86 -21.68 9.79
CA VAL A 206 -12.29 -20.41 9.30
C VAL A 206 -10.81 -20.32 9.68
N GLU A 207 -10.46 -20.60 10.93
CA GLU A 207 -9.07 -20.63 11.37
C GLU A 207 -8.24 -21.63 10.55
N ARG A 208 -8.76 -22.83 10.32
CA ARG A 208 -8.08 -23.84 9.49
C ARG A 208 -7.95 -23.40 8.03
N LEU A 209 -8.95 -22.72 7.49
CA LEU A 209 -8.93 -22.16 6.14
C LEU A 209 -7.81 -21.12 6.04
N VAL A 210 -7.76 -20.17 6.97
CA VAL A 210 -6.73 -19.12 7.06
C VAL A 210 -5.34 -19.72 7.14
N GLN A 211 -5.12 -20.66 8.07
CA GLN A 211 -3.82 -21.35 8.23
C GLN A 211 -3.37 -22.05 6.94
N LEU A 212 -4.30 -22.66 6.20
CA LEU A 212 -3.97 -23.29 4.92
C LEU A 212 -3.64 -22.26 3.84
N ILE A 213 -4.34 -21.13 3.79
CA ILE A 213 -4.03 -20.05 2.84
C ILE A 213 -2.65 -19.47 3.14
N ASP A 214 -2.37 -19.11 4.40
CA ASP A 214 -1.07 -18.56 4.80
C ASP A 214 0.05 -19.58 4.61
N GLY A 215 -0.23 -20.87 4.77
CA GLY A 215 0.74 -21.94 4.50
C GLY A 215 1.07 -22.17 3.02
N LEU A 216 0.23 -21.67 2.08
CA LEU A 216 0.48 -21.79 0.64
C LEU A 216 1.42 -20.71 0.10
N PHE A 217 1.57 -19.59 0.81
CA PHE A 217 2.33 -18.43 0.34
C PHE A 217 3.33 -18.00 1.40
N ASP A 218 4.62 -18.04 1.06
CA ASP A 218 5.64 -17.55 1.96
C ASP A 218 5.44 -16.05 2.28
N THR A 219 5.57 -15.71 3.56
CA THR A 219 5.53 -14.33 4.05
C THR A 219 6.85 -13.59 3.77
N GLY A 220 6.79 -12.26 3.67
CA GLY A 220 8.00 -11.43 3.71
C GLY A 220 8.47 -10.97 2.33
N VAL A 221 7.71 -10.07 1.72
CA VAL A 221 8.15 -9.32 0.53
C VAL A 221 9.07 -8.16 0.93
N GLY A 222 8.92 -7.56 2.12
CA GLY A 222 9.61 -6.32 2.46
C GLY A 222 11.15 -6.42 2.48
N GLU A 223 11.72 -7.29 3.30
CA GLU A 223 13.16 -7.26 3.58
C GLU A 223 14.02 -7.78 2.42
N GLU A 224 13.62 -8.87 1.77
CA GLU A 224 14.39 -9.40 0.64
C GLU A 224 14.20 -8.57 -0.63
N TYR A 225 13.03 -7.96 -0.84
CA TYR A 225 12.83 -7.03 -1.94
C TYR A 225 13.60 -5.75 -1.72
N LEU A 226 13.66 -5.23 -0.47
CA LEU A 226 14.54 -4.14 -0.10
C LEU A 226 16.01 -4.52 -0.30
N ALA A 227 16.42 -5.73 0.10
CA ALA A 227 17.77 -6.23 -0.10
C ALA A 227 18.13 -6.39 -1.59
N ARG A 228 17.19 -6.86 -2.43
CA ARG A 228 17.37 -6.94 -3.88
C ARG A 228 17.40 -5.56 -4.53
N LEU A 229 16.56 -4.63 -4.08
CA LEU A 229 16.56 -3.26 -4.58
C LEU A 229 17.86 -2.55 -4.21
N VAL A 230 18.32 -2.71 -2.97
CA VAL A 230 19.61 -2.21 -2.49
C VAL A 230 20.74 -2.86 -3.29
N ARG A 231 20.74 -4.18 -3.48
CA ARG A 231 21.76 -4.87 -4.27
C ARG A 231 21.74 -4.43 -5.74
N ALA A 232 20.57 -4.23 -6.34
CA ALA A 232 20.45 -3.69 -7.69
C ALA A 232 20.95 -2.23 -7.77
N ALA A 233 20.69 -1.42 -6.74
CA ALA A 233 21.19 -0.06 -6.62
C ALA A 233 22.72 -0.03 -6.41
N GLU A 234 23.28 -0.93 -5.60
CA GLU A 234 24.73 -1.11 -5.42
C GLU A 234 25.40 -1.50 -6.73
N VAL A 235 24.85 -2.49 -7.45
CA VAL A 235 25.34 -2.91 -8.76
C VAL A 235 25.25 -1.77 -9.77
N SER A 236 24.14 -1.02 -9.80
CA SER A 236 23.98 0.14 -10.67
C SER A 236 24.95 1.28 -10.31
N ALA A 237 25.21 1.51 -9.04
CA ALA A 237 26.18 2.52 -8.58
C ALA A 237 27.61 2.11 -8.95
N GLN A 238 27.96 0.83 -8.83
CA GLN A 238 29.24 0.29 -9.30
C GLN A 238 29.39 0.42 -10.82
N GLN A 239 28.35 0.07 -11.59
CA GLN A 239 28.34 0.25 -13.05
C GLN A 239 28.47 1.73 -13.44
N GLY A 240 27.78 2.63 -12.73
CA GLY A 240 27.90 4.07 -12.95
C GLY A 240 29.29 4.63 -12.64
N ALA A 241 29.94 4.12 -11.59
CA ALA A 241 31.33 4.47 -11.26
C ALA A 241 32.30 3.98 -12.35
N GLN A 242 32.14 2.74 -12.82
CA GLN A 242 32.94 2.19 -13.92
C GLN A 242 32.71 2.95 -15.23
N LEU A 243 31.47 3.30 -15.57
CA LEU A 243 31.15 4.06 -16.77
C LEU A 243 31.77 5.47 -16.70
N ARG A 244 31.68 6.13 -15.54
CA ARG A 244 32.32 7.44 -15.31
C ARG A 244 33.84 7.35 -15.47
N GLU A 245 34.46 6.29 -14.95
CA GLU A 245 35.90 6.09 -15.07
C GLU A 245 36.34 5.78 -16.50
N ALA A 246 35.56 4.98 -17.23
CA ALA A 246 35.78 4.73 -18.65
C ALA A 246 35.64 6.00 -19.50
N ILE A 247 34.62 6.83 -19.24
CA ILE A 247 34.41 8.12 -19.93
C ILE A 247 35.55 9.09 -19.62
N VAL A 248 35.96 9.21 -18.35
CA VAL A 248 37.09 10.10 -17.97
C VAL A 248 38.41 9.58 -18.57
N GLY A 249 38.60 8.26 -18.62
CA GLY A 249 39.74 7.63 -19.26
C GLY A 249 39.81 7.91 -20.77
N GLU A 250 38.72 7.67 -21.51
CA GLU A 250 38.64 7.98 -22.94
C GLU A 250 38.80 9.48 -23.21
N LEU A 251 38.20 10.35 -22.40
CA LEU A 251 38.32 11.80 -22.56
C LEU A 251 39.76 12.25 -22.36
N ARG A 252 40.45 11.74 -21.32
CA ARG A 252 41.86 12.03 -21.06
C ARG A 252 42.76 11.54 -22.19
N GLN A 253 42.55 10.31 -22.64
CA GLN A 253 43.29 9.74 -23.76
C GLN A 253 43.07 10.51 -25.06
N SER A 254 41.84 10.99 -25.32
CA SER A 254 41.53 11.83 -26.48
C SER A 254 42.21 13.20 -26.39
N MET A 255 42.24 13.84 -25.22
CA MET A 255 42.95 15.12 -25.02
C MET A 255 44.46 14.96 -25.14
N GLU A 256 45.05 13.92 -24.54
CA GLU A 256 46.48 13.62 -24.67
C GLU A 256 46.84 13.32 -26.13
N GLY A 257 46.00 12.57 -26.85
CA GLY A 257 46.16 12.32 -28.28
C GLY A 257 46.04 13.58 -29.16
N LEU A 258 45.10 14.48 -28.85
CA LEU A 258 44.93 15.75 -29.56
C LEU A 258 46.09 16.72 -29.28
N LEU A 259 46.56 16.79 -28.03
CA LEU A 259 47.70 17.61 -27.64
C LEU A 259 48.99 17.10 -28.29
N ALA A 260 49.22 15.78 -28.28
CA ALA A 260 50.38 15.17 -28.96
C ALA A 260 50.36 15.46 -30.47
N ARG A 261 49.19 15.33 -31.12
CA ARG A 261 49.04 15.68 -32.55
C ARG A 261 49.28 17.18 -32.82
N GLN A 262 48.77 18.07 -31.97
CA GLN A 262 49.00 19.51 -32.11
C GLN A 262 50.49 19.87 -31.95
N GLN A 263 51.20 19.16 -31.06
CA GLN A 263 52.62 19.37 -30.81
C GLN A 263 53.50 18.86 -31.96
N GLU A 264 53.14 17.73 -32.58
CA GLU A 264 53.79 17.24 -33.81
C GLU A 264 53.58 18.20 -34.99
N ILE A 265 52.34 18.68 -35.17
CA ILE A 265 51.99 19.63 -36.26
C ILE A 265 52.75 20.95 -36.08
N SER A 266 52.86 21.47 -34.85
CA SER A 266 53.61 22.70 -34.59
C SER A 266 55.12 22.53 -34.80
N GLN A 267 55.71 21.40 -34.43
CA GLN A 267 57.13 21.12 -34.74
C GLN A 267 57.40 21.00 -36.25
N GLN A 268 56.54 20.30 -36.99
CA GLN A 268 56.67 20.20 -38.45
C GLN A 268 56.51 21.57 -39.13
N GLN A 269 55.59 22.40 -38.64
CA GLN A 269 55.41 23.75 -39.17
C GLN A 269 56.64 24.63 -38.92
N GLN A 270 57.29 24.51 -37.76
CA GLN A 270 58.48 25.27 -37.41
C GLN A 270 59.72 24.84 -38.23
N GLN A 271 59.88 23.54 -38.48
CA GLN A 271 60.93 23.03 -39.38
C GLN A 271 60.70 23.43 -40.85
N ALA A 272 59.45 23.39 -41.33
CA ALA A 272 59.11 23.84 -42.68
C ALA A 272 59.37 25.35 -42.86
N GLN A 273 59.09 26.16 -41.84
CA GLN A 273 59.34 27.61 -41.86
C GLN A 273 60.85 27.93 -41.81
N ALA A 274 61.63 27.20 -41.00
CA ALA A 274 63.08 27.35 -40.94
C ALA A 274 63.76 26.94 -42.27
N ALA A 275 63.28 25.89 -42.93
CA ALA A 275 63.78 25.46 -44.23
C ALA A 275 63.48 26.47 -45.35
N LEU A 276 62.29 27.10 -45.34
CA LEU A 276 61.92 28.14 -46.30
C LEU A 276 62.72 29.44 -46.08
N LEU A 277 62.95 29.84 -44.82
CA LEU A 277 63.77 31.00 -44.45
C LEU A 277 65.26 30.80 -44.83
N GLY A 278 65.82 29.62 -44.55
CA GLY A 278 67.21 29.31 -44.91
C GLY A 278 67.46 29.32 -46.43
N LYS A 279 66.49 28.85 -47.21
CA LYS A 279 66.60 28.81 -48.67
C LYS A 279 66.46 30.20 -49.31
N ALA A 280 65.53 31.02 -48.83
CA ALA A 280 65.31 32.37 -49.35
C ALA A 280 66.47 33.34 -49.04
N VAL A 281 67.11 33.21 -47.88
CA VAL A 281 68.26 34.05 -47.49
C VAL A 281 69.53 33.68 -48.28
N SER A 282 69.75 32.38 -48.53
CA SER A 282 70.92 31.91 -49.29
C SER A 282 70.87 32.35 -50.77
N GLU A 283 69.70 32.33 -51.41
CA GLU A 283 69.52 32.75 -52.80
C GLU A 283 69.69 34.26 -53.00
N ALA A 284 69.25 35.07 -52.03
CA ALA A 284 69.36 36.53 -52.08
C ALA A 284 70.80 37.04 -51.93
N VAL A 285 71.63 36.38 -51.10
CA VAL A 285 73.03 36.74 -50.86
C VAL A 285 73.94 36.34 -52.02
N ALA A 286 73.71 35.16 -52.62
CA ALA A 286 74.50 34.70 -53.77
C ALA A 286 74.34 35.59 -55.00
N LYS A 287 73.13 36.10 -55.25
CA LYS A 287 72.81 36.90 -56.44
C LYS A 287 73.28 38.36 -56.35
N THR A 288 73.42 38.91 -55.14
CA THR A 288 73.80 40.32 -54.90
C THR A 288 75.31 40.51 -54.78
N VAL A 289 76.03 39.57 -54.18
CA VAL A 289 77.50 39.66 -54.00
C VAL A 289 78.26 39.31 -55.28
N GLY A 290 77.77 38.35 -56.08
CA GLY A 290 78.44 37.91 -57.31
C GLY A 290 78.41 38.92 -58.47
N ALA A 291 77.39 39.77 -58.54
CA ALA A 291 77.22 40.74 -59.63
C ALA A 291 77.85 42.11 -59.33
N ALA A 292 78.03 42.48 -58.05
CA ALA A 292 78.44 43.84 -57.67
C ALA A 292 79.97 44.05 -57.58
N LEU A 293 80.76 42.97 -57.44
CA LEU A 293 82.20 43.06 -57.15
C LEU A 293 83.14 42.55 -58.26
N GLY A 294 82.64 41.82 -59.27
CA GLY A 294 83.49 41.19 -60.29
C GLY A 294 84.09 42.17 -61.32
N GLU A 295 83.32 43.17 -61.73
CA GLU A 295 83.70 44.07 -62.83
C GLU A 295 84.71 45.19 -62.44
N PRO A 296 84.67 45.77 -61.23
CA PRO A 296 85.65 46.78 -60.81
C PRO A 296 87.08 46.22 -60.61
N LEU A 297 87.21 44.98 -60.13
CA LEU A 297 88.50 44.34 -59.86
C LEU A 297 89.27 43.97 -61.14
N ALA A 298 88.56 43.58 -62.21
CA ALA A 298 89.17 43.27 -63.51
C ALA A 298 89.75 44.52 -64.21
N ARG A 299 89.13 45.69 -64.03
CA ARG A 299 89.57 46.95 -64.64
C ARG A 299 90.82 47.52 -63.98
N MET A 300 91.01 47.31 -62.67
CA MET A 300 92.24 47.72 -61.97
C MET A 300 93.45 46.89 -62.42
N ALA A 301 93.29 45.59 -62.70
CA ALA A 301 94.38 44.72 -63.16
C ALA A 301 94.91 45.12 -64.55
N ALA A 302 94.01 45.45 -65.50
CA ALA A 302 94.39 45.81 -66.86
C ALA A 302 95.08 47.20 -66.99
N ALA A 303 94.82 48.12 -66.05
CA ALA A 303 95.45 49.44 -66.03
C ALA A 303 96.91 49.39 -65.49
N VAL A 304 97.20 48.44 -64.61
CA VAL A 304 98.53 48.24 -64.00
C VAL A 304 99.48 47.52 -64.96
N GLU A 305 98.98 46.63 -65.81
CA GLU A 305 99.78 45.91 -66.82
C GLU A 305 100.26 46.82 -67.96
N LYS A 306 99.51 47.88 -68.28
CA LYS A 306 99.83 48.79 -69.40
C LYS A 306 100.79 49.94 -69.04
N LEU A 307 101.19 50.05 -67.76
CA LEU A 307 102.13 51.06 -67.27
C LEU A 307 103.58 50.54 -67.16
N GLY A 308 103.81 49.25 -67.40
CA GLY A 308 105.10 48.58 -67.19
C GLY A 308 106.05 48.48 -68.40
N ALA A 309 105.68 48.98 -69.58
CA ALA A 309 106.49 48.77 -70.80
C ALA A 309 106.74 50.05 -71.63
N SER A 310 107.82 50.74 -71.26
CA SER A 310 108.74 51.53 -72.09
C SER A 310 108.44 53.00 -72.43
N GLN A 311 109.49 53.80 -72.16
CA GLN A 311 109.66 55.24 -72.31
C GLN A 311 110.17 55.63 -73.71
N ASN A 312 109.58 56.69 -74.26
CA ASN A 312 110.25 57.92 -74.73
C ASN A 312 111.46 57.83 -75.71
N ALA A 313 111.18 57.66 -77.01
CA ALA A 313 111.80 58.43 -78.11
C ALA A 313 111.10 58.12 -79.46
N ASN A 314 110.83 59.16 -80.26
CA ASN A 314 110.18 59.15 -81.59
C ASN A 314 108.64 59.25 -81.65
N LEU A 315 108.07 60.24 -80.98
CA LEU A 315 106.65 60.60 -81.08
C LEU A 315 106.26 61.21 -82.45
N ALA A 316 107.21 61.75 -83.23
CA ALA A 316 106.92 62.40 -84.51
C ALA A 316 106.76 61.41 -85.70
N GLY A 317 107.52 60.31 -85.74
CA GLY A 317 107.44 59.31 -86.82
C GLY A 317 106.34 58.25 -86.64
N ALA A 318 105.85 58.06 -85.41
CA ALA A 318 104.75 57.14 -85.12
C ALA A 318 103.40 57.66 -85.66
N LEU A 319 103.20 58.98 -85.68
CA LEU A 319 101.99 59.63 -86.19
C LEU A 319 101.86 59.53 -87.72
N GLU A 320 102.97 59.61 -88.45
CA GLU A 320 102.97 59.50 -89.92
C GLU A 320 102.70 58.06 -90.40
N LYS A 321 103.31 57.07 -89.74
CA LYS A 321 103.02 55.64 -90.01
C LYS A 321 101.61 55.22 -89.55
N ALA A 322 101.08 55.82 -88.48
CA ALA A 322 99.71 55.55 -88.04
C ALA A 322 98.65 56.04 -89.04
N LEU A 323 98.88 57.18 -89.70
CA LEU A 323 97.98 57.71 -90.73
C LEU A 323 98.02 56.90 -92.04
N GLN A 324 99.20 56.44 -92.48
CA GLN A 324 99.29 55.55 -93.64
C GLN A 324 98.71 54.15 -93.35
N GLY A 325 98.92 53.62 -92.14
CA GLY A 325 98.32 52.35 -91.70
C GLY A 325 96.80 52.40 -91.52
N PHE A 326 96.25 53.57 -91.19
CA PHE A 326 94.80 53.79 -91.13
C PHE A 326 94.18 53.82 -92.53
N ASN A 327 94.86 54.42 -93.50
CA ASN A 327 94.36 54.55 -94.88
C ASN A 327 94.32 53.19 -95.60
N ALA A 328 95.33 52.33 -95.41
CA ALA A 328 95.32 50.96 -95.95
C ALA A 328 94.29 50.03 -95.26
N ARG A 329 93.97 50.29 -93.98
CA ARG A 329 92.92 49.56 -93.25
C ARG A 329 91.51 49.98 -93.67
N LEU A 330 91.32 51.22 -94.12
CA LEU A 330 90.03 51.69 -94.62
C LEU A 330 89.60 50.96 -95.90
N ASP A 331 90.50 50.79 -96.87
CA ASP A 331 90.20 50.09 -98.14
C ASP A 331 89.92 48.58 -97.96
N GLY A 332 90.65 47.89 -97.07
CA GLY A 332 90.40 46.48 -96.78
C GLY A 332 89.11 46.21 -95.98
N SER A 333 88.67 47.18 -95.17
CA SER A 333 87.55 47.02 -94.25
C SER A 333 86.16 47.10 -94.90
N PHE A 334 86.06 47.62 -96.12
CA PHE A 334 84.80 47.68 -96.88
C PHE A 334 84.52 46.39 -97.67
N GLY A 335 85.55 45.72 -98.20
CA GLY A 335 85.39 44.47 -98.93
C GLY A 335 84.99 43.27 -98.04
N ALA A 336 85.51 43.20 -96.81
CA ALA A 336 85.20 42.12 -95.87
C ALA A 336 83.78 42.23 -95.26
N ARG A 337 83.27 43.46 -95.09
CA ARG A 337 81.97 43.73 -94.45
C ARG A 337 80.78 43.29 -95.31
N GLN A 338 80.96 43.25 -96.62
CA GLN A 338 79.91 42.82 -97.56
C GLN A 338 79.69 41.30 -97.53
N ASN A 339 80.75 40.51 -97.33
CA ASN A 339 80.68 39.04 -97.25
C ASN A 339 80.16 38.55 -95.88
N ASP A 340 80.39 39.31 -94.81
CA ASP A 340 79.84 39.02 -93.47
C ASP A 340 78.33 39.30 -93.36
N LEU A 341 77.81 40.28 -94.11
CA LEU A 341 76.37 40.55 -94.19
C LEU A 341 75.59 39.40 -94.84
N GLU A 342 76.17 38.74 -95.85
CA GLU A 342 75.58 37.59 -96.52
C GLU A 342 75.52 36.36 -95.60
N LYS A 343 76.58 36.12 -94.80
CA LYS A 343 76.60 35.05 -93.78
C LYS A 343 75.65 35.30 -92.61
N LEU A 344 75.49 36.55 -92.19
CA LEU A 344 74.55 36.93 -91.14
C LEU A 344 73.11 36.66 -91.57
N LEU A 345 72.75 36.97 -92.81
CA LEU A 345 71.42 36.67 -93.36
C LEU A 345 71.15 35.16 -93.43
N ALA A 346 72.12 34.36 -93.86
CA ALA A 346 71.99 32.89 -93.87
C ALA A 346 71.85 32.28 -92.46
N LYS A 347 72.59 32.80 -91.46
CA LYS A 347 72.51 32.34 -90.07
C LYS A 347 71.21 32.76 -89.38
N THR A 348 70.64 33.90 -89.77
CA THR A 348 69.35 34.38 -89.27
C THR A 348 68.19 33.50 -89.76
N ALA A 349 68.27 33.00 -90.99
CA ALA A 349 67.31 32.03 -91.52
C ALA A 349 67.32 30.70 -90.72
N GLY A 350 68.50 30.15 -90.42
CA GLY A 350 68.62 28.93 -89.60
C GLY A 350 68.18 29.11 -88.14
N GLY A 351 68.30 30.31 -87.58
CA GLY A 351 67.79 30.64 -86.24
C GLY A 351 66.26 30.70 -86.16
N MET A 352 65.60 31.07 -87.26
CA MET A 352 64.13 31.06 -87.36
C MET A 352 63.57 29.64 -87.39
N ASP A 353 64.22 28.69 -88.08
CA ASP A 353 63.80 27.28 -88.09
C ASP A 353 63.86 26.64 -86.69
N ALA A 354 64.92 26.91 -85.92
CA ALA A 354 65.04 26.44 -84.55
C ALA A 354 63.98 27.04 -83.60
N ALA A 355 63.56 28.29 -83.86
CA ALA A 355 62.49 28.93 -83.09
C ALA A 355 61.11 28.31 -83.37
N VAL A 356 60.84 27.94 -84.63
CA VAL A 356 59.61 27.23 -85.02
C VAL A 356 59.56 25.83 -84.39
N GLU A 357 60.69 25.12 -84.35
CA GLU A 357 60.77 23.80 -83.71
C GLU A 357 60.60 23.87 -82.18
N ALA A 358 61.12 24.92 -81.54
CA ALA A 358 60.91 25.17 -80.11
C ALA A 358 59.43 25.48 -79.80
N LEU A 359 58.76 26.29 -80.65
CA LEU A 359 57.33 26.56 -80.55
C LEU A 359 56.48 25.30 -80.75
N GLY A 360 56.87 24.41 -81.69
CA GLY A 360 56.22 23.11 -81.89
C GLY A 360 56.32 22.20 -80.66
N ARG A 361 57.48 22.18 -79.97
CA ARG A 361 57.66 21.44 -78.71
C ARG A 361 56.83 22.02 -77.56
N VAL A 362 56.72 23.35 -77.47
CA VAL A 362 55.88 24.02 -76.47
C VAL A 362 54.39 23.72 -76.72
N ALA A 363 53.93 23.76 -77.97
CA ALA A 363 52.55 23.42 -78.33
C ALA A 363 52.21 21.96 -77.97
N GLY A 364 53.09 21.01 -78.33
CA GLY A 364 52.90 19.58 -77.99
C GLY A 364 53.07 19.25 -76.49
N GLY A 365 53.73 20.11 -75.72
CA GLY A 365 53.76 20.04 -74.26
C GLY A 365 52.49 20.59 -73.62
N LEU A 366 51.91 21.64 -74.20
CA LEU A 366 50.67 22.28 -73.75
C LEU A 366 49.45 21.37 -73.94
N GLU A 367 49.35 20.65 -75.05
CA GLU A 367 48.27 19.67 -75.28
C GLU A 367 48.29 18.50 -74.28
N ARG A 368 49.48 17.98 -73.95
CA ARG A 368 49.64 16.90 -72.96
C ARG A 368 49.35 17.37 -71.54
N SER A 369 49.83 18.56 -71.17
CA SER A 369 49.55 19.15 -69.86
C SER A 369 48.06 19.49 -69.71
N GLY A 370 47.42 20.01 -70.77
CA GLY A 370 45.99 20.29 -70.80
C GLY A 370 45.12 19.06 -70.54
N ARG A 371 45.46 17.90 -71.11
CA ARG A 371 44.76 16.64 -70.83
C ARG A 371 44.93 16.16 -69.38
N VAL A 372 46.15 16.20 -68.84
CA VAL A 372 46.43 15.74 -67.47
C VAL A 372 45.74 16.62 -66.41
N VAL A 373 45.69 17.93 -66.63
CA VAL A 373 45.00 18.87 -65.72
C VAL A 373 43.48 18.67 -65.76
N VAL A 374 42.91 18.40 -66.93
CA VAL A 374 41.47 18.14 -67.07
C VAL A 374 41.07 16.81 -66.42
N ASP A 375 41.84 15.74 -66.59
CA ASP A 375 41.57 14.45 -65.94
C ASP A 375 41.71 14.54 -64.40
N ALA A 376 42.73 15.25 -63.91
CA ALA A 376 42.91 15.48 -62.48
C ALA A 376 41.78 16.35 -61.88
N ALA A 377 41.30 17.34 -62.62
CA ALA A 377 40.16 18.17 -62.21
C ALA A 377 38.86 17.36 -62.18
N ALA A 378 38.62 16.51 -63.18
CA ALA A 378 37.47 15.62 -63.24
C ALA A 378 37.43 14.64 -62.06
N GLY A 379 38.55 13.97 -61.77
CA GLY A 379 38.65 13.04 -60.64
C GLY A 379 38.44 13.72 -59.26
N ARG A 380 38.92 14.96 -59.09
CA ARG A 380 38.68 15.73 -57.84
C ARG A 380 37.24 16.20 -57.71
N LEU A 381 36.58 16.57 -58.80
CA LEU A 381 35.17 16.95 -58.82
C LEU A 381 34.26 15.75 -58.49
N GLU A 382 34.57 14.57 -59.02
CA GLU A 382 33.84 13.34 -58.72
C GLU A 382 34.01 12.92 -57.26
N SER A 383 35.24 13.00 -56.74
CA SER A 383 35.55 12.76 -55.33
C SER A 383 34.80 13.74 -54.41
N ALA A 384 34.78 15.04 -54.77
CA ALA A 384 34.06 16.07 -54.03
C ALA A 384 32.53 15.86 -54.08
N GLY A 385 31.99 15.46 -55.22
CA GLY A 385 30.58 15.13 -55.38
C GLY A 385 30.13 13.96 -54.51
N SER A 386 30.97 12.93 -54.38
CA SER A 386 30.70 11.80 -53.47
C SER A 386 30.73 12.21 -51.99
N GLY A 387 31.68 13.07 -51.60
CA GLY A 387 31.77 13.61 -50.25
C GLY A 387 30.58 14.50 -49.88
N ILE A 388 30.09 15.32 -50.82
CA ILE A 388 28.90 16.15 -50.63
C ILE A 388 27.63 15.31 -50.45
N ASN A 389 27.48 14.22 -51.22
CA ASN A 389 26.33 13.32 -51.05
C ASN A 389 26.36 12.57 -49.72
N GLN A 390 27.54 12.12 -49.26
CA GLN A 390 27.68 11.49 -47.95
C GLN A 390 27.41 12.47 -46.81
N ALA A 391 27.92 13.70 -46.91
CA ALA A 391 27.63 14.76 -45.95
C ALA A 391 26.14 15.12 -45.93
N GLY A 392 25.49 15.20 -47.09
CA GLY A 392 24.05 15.44 -47.20
C GLY A 392 23.21 14.34 -46.55
N ALA A 393 23.57 13.07 -46.74
CA ALA A 393 22.90 11.95 -46.10
C ALA A 393 23.09 11.94 -44.56
N ALA A 394 24.30 12.30 -44.09
CA ALA A 394 24.57 12.45 -42.66
C ALA A 394 23.76 13.60 -42.05
N PHE A 395 23.70 14.75 -42.72
CA PHE A 395 22.87 15.89 -42.29
C PHE A 395 21.38 15.55 -42.24
N ALA A 396 20.87 14.81 -43.23
CA ALA A 396 19.47 14.38 -43.24
C ALA A 396 19.15 13.46 -42.06
N ARG A 397 20.03 12.49 -41.74
CA ARG A 397 19.88 11.64 -40.54
C ARG A 397 19.92 12.45 -39.25
N THR A 398 20.90 13.31 -39.08
CA THR A 398 21.02 14.15 -37.88
C THR A 398 19.79 15.07 -37.70
N GLY A 399 19.26 15.61 -38.80
CA GLY A 399 18.01 16.40 -38.76
C GLY A 399 16.80 15.58 -38.33
N GLN A 400 16.73 14.31 -38.78
CA GLN A 400 15.68 13.37 -38.41
C GLN A 400 15.78 12.95 -36.93
N ASP A 401 16.99 12.67 -36.45
CA ASP A 401 17.26 12.36 -35.04
C ASP A 401 16.94 13.55 -34.13
N MET A 402 17.29 14.78 -34.55
CA MET A 402 16.90 16.01 -33.83
C MET A 402 15.39 16.20 -33.76
N ALA A 403 14.67 15.97 -34.86
CA ALA A 403 13.21 16.07 -34.88
C ALA A 403 12.57 15.03 -33.95
N GLN A 404 13.12 13.81 -33.91
CA GLN A 404 12.65 12.74 -33.06
C GLN A 404 12.94 13.00 -31.56
N ALA A 405 14.12 13.55 -31.25
CA ALA A 405 14.48 14.00 -29.91
C ALA A 405 13.58 15.16 -29.42
N ALA A 406 13.25 16.12 -30.29
CA ALA A 406 12.32 17.20 -29.98
C ALA A 406 10.91 16.69 -29.69
N ALA A 407 10.43 15.70 -30.47
CA ALA A 407 9.14 15.05 -30.23
C ALA A 407 9.12 14.28 -28.90
N ALA A 408 10.17 13.52 -28.60
CA ALA A 408 10.32 12.80 -27.33
C ALA A 408 10.37 13.76 -26.13
N MET A 409 11.06 14.90 -26.27
CA MET A 409 11.14 15.93 -25.23
C MET A 409 9.78 16.62 -25.00
N SER A 410 9.02 16.86 -26.06
CA SER A 410 7.65 17.40 -25.96
C SER A 410 6.70 16.41 -25.26
N ALA A 411 6.78 15.13 -25.60
CA ALA A 411 6.01 14.08 -24.94
C ALA A 411 6.39 13.94 -23.46
N ALA A 412 7.68 14.02 -23.13
CA ALA A 412 8.15 14.02 -21.74
C ALA A 412 7.65 15.25 -20.96
N ALA A 413 7.66 16.44 -21.58
CA ALA A 413 7.13 17.64 -20.96
C ALA A 413 5.62 17.55 -20.68
N GLN A 414 4.84 16.94 -21.59
CA GLN A 414 3.42 16.68 -21.38
C GLN A 414 3.18 15.65 -20.26
N ALA A 415 3.97 14.58 -20.21
CA ALA A 415 3.90 13.58 -19.14
C ALA A 415 4.25 14.18 -17.76
N VAL A 416 5.25 15.05 -17.70
CA VAL A 416 5.59 15.80 -16.48
C VAL A 416 4.46 16.75 -16.08
N GLY A 417 3.82 17.42 -17.05
CA GLY A 417 2.64 18.25 -16.79
C GLY A 417 1.47 17.46 -16.18
N GLN A 418 1.15 16.29 -16.75
CA GLN A 418 0.11 15.41 -16.22
C GLN A 418 0.46 14.87 -14.83
N SER A 419 1.73 14.49 -14.61
CA SER A 419 2.20 14.02 -13.31
C SER A 419 2.13 15.10 -12.23
N MET A 420 2.41 16.37 -12.58
CA MET A 420 2.24 17.51 -11.67
C MET A 420 0.78 17.74 -11.29
N ASP A 421 -0.16 17.58 -12.23
CA ASP A 421 -1.60 17.68 -11.96
C ASP A 421 -2.10 16.52 -11.09
N GLU A 422 -1.62 15.30 -11.32
CA GLU A 422 -1.90 14.14 -10.44
C GLU A 422 -1.31 14.34 -9.04
N GLN A 423 -0.10 14.88 -8.91
CA GLN A 423 0.47 15.24 -7.61
C GLN A 423 -0.37 16.30 -6.89
N ARG A 424 -0.94 17.25 -7.61
CA ARG A 424 -1.79 18.30 -7.04
C ARG A 424 -3.10 17.71 -6.51
N ARG A 425 -3.75 16.83 -7.28
CA ARG A 425 -4.95 16.08 -6.84
C ARG A 425 -4.66 15.15 -5.66
N ALA A 426 -3.52 14.47 -5.67
CA ALA A 426 -3.10 13.61 -4.56
C ALA A 426 -2.90 14.43 -3.28
N ARG A 427 -2.27 15.61 -3.37
CA ARG A 427 -2.12 16.52 -2.23
C ARG A 427 -3.46 17.04 -1.70
N GLU A 428 -4.41 17.37 -2.59
CA GLU A 428 -5.76 17.76 -2.18
C GLU A 428 -6.52 16.61 -1.50
N ALA A 429 -6.42 15.39 -2.03
CA ALA A 429 -7.01 14.20 -1.41
C ALA A 429 -6.40 13.90 -0.03
N ILE A 430 -5.08 14.04 0.11
CA ILE A 430 -4.40 13.89 1.41
C ILE A 430 -4.86 14.97 2.39
N ALA A 431 -4.96 16.23 1.96
CA ALA A 431 -5.46 17.32 2.80
C ALA A 431 -6.90 17.05 3.28
N GLN A 432 -7.74 16.52 2.40
CA GLN A 432 -9.11 16.13 2.72
C GLN A 432 -9.15 14.96 3.72
N MET A 433 -8.34 13.91 3.50
CA MET A 433 -8.24 12.79 4.43
C MET A 433 -7.75 13.23 5.82
N VAL A 434 -6.80 14.17 5.89
CA VAL A 434 -6.32 14.73 7.17
C VAL A 434 -7.41 15.53 7.87
N ALA A 435 -8.21 16.30 7.11
CA ALA A 435 -9.36 17.01 7.66
C ALA A 435 -10.43 16.06 8.20
N ASP A 436 -10.74 14.98 7.48
CA ASP A 436 -11.69 13.97 7.91
C ASP A 436 -11.19 13.19 9.14
N LEU A 437 -9.88 12.88 9.19
CA LEU A 437 -9.26 12.26 10.36
C LEU A 437 -9.33 13.17 11.58
N ALA A 438 -9.06 14.47 11.41
CA ALA A 438 -9.19 15.45 12.49
C ALA A 438 -10.63 15.55 13.00
N ALA A 439 -11.62 15.58 12.09
CA ALA A 439 -13.03 15.56 12.47
C ALA A 439 -13.44 14.27 13.20
N THR A 440 -12.90 13.13 12.78
CA THR A 440 -13.14 11.83 13.44
C THR A 440 -12.54 11.80 14.84
N VAL A 441 -11.33 12.34 15.02
CA VAL A 441 -10.68 12.46 16.33
C VAL A 441 -11.45 13.41 17.26
N ASP A 442 -11.98 14.52 16.73
CA ASP A 442 -12.79 15.47 17.50
C ASP A 442 -14.14 14.84 17.93
N ASN A 443 -14.76 14.05 17.04
CA ASN A 443 -15.96 13.29 17.36
C ASN A 443 -15.68 12.20 18.42
N ALA A 444 -14.58 11.47 18.29
CA ALA A 444 -14.16 10.47 19.28
C ALA A 444 -13.85 11.11 20.64
N ARG A 445 -13.25 12.32 20.66
CA ARG A 445 -13.05 13.10 21.90
C ARG A 445 -14.38 13.52 22.53
N ARG A 446 -15.36 13.95 21.73
CA ARG A 446 -16.70 14.31 22.22
C ARG A 446 -17.43 13.09 22.78
N GLU A 447 -17.38 11.95 22.09
CA GLU A 447 -17.92 10.69 22.62
C GLU A 447 -17.22 10.27 23.90
N ALA A 448 -15.89 10.29 23.96
CA ALA A 448 -15.15 9.97 25.18
C ALA A 448 -15.51 10.90 26.36
N SER A 449 -15.76 12.19 26.10
CA SER A 449 -16.24 13.14 27.10
C SER A 449 -17.67 12.80 27.57
N LEU A 450 -18.57 12.40 26.67
CA LEU A 450 -19.93 11.96 27.02
C LEU A 450 -19.91 10.67 27.83
N THR A 451 -19.03 9.73 27.49
CA THR A 451 -18.82 8.49 28.24
C THR A 451 -18.27 8.79 29.64
N GLY A 452 -17.34 9.74 29.77
CA GLY A 452 -16.84 10.21 31.07
C GLY A 452 -17.93 10.87 31.93
N GLU A 453 -18.80 11.68 31.34
CA GLU A 453 -19.96 12.27 32.05
C GLU A 453 -20.98 11.21 32.49
N LEU A 454 -21.26 10.23 31.62
CA LEU A 454 -22.14 9.10 31.95
C LEU A 454 -21.58 8.25 33.09
N VAL A 455 -20.27 7.96 33.09
CA VAL A 455 -19.59 7.26 34.17
C VAL A 455 -19.69 8.06 35.48
N GLY A 456 -19.44 9.37 35.44
CA GLY A 456 -19.58 10.23 36.62
C GLY A 456 -21.03 10.30 37.16
N ARG A 457 -22.04 10.24 36.28
CA ARG A 457 -23.45 10.14 36.70
C ARG A 457 -23.75 8.77 37.32
N LEU A 458 -23.18 7.69 36.78
CA LEU A 458 -23.32 6.33 37.32
C LEU A 458 -22.65 6.18 38.68
N GLU A 459 -21.45 6.75 38.88
CA GLU A 459 -20.77 6.77 40.19
C GLU A 459 -21.59 7.54 41.23
N ASN A 460 -22.13 8.71 40.87
CA ASN A 460 -23.01 9.48 41.76
C ASN A 460 -24.31 8.73 42.08
N ALA A 461 -24.91 8.05 41.09
CA ALA A 461 -26.09 7.21 41.29
C ALA A 461 -25.78 6.01 42.21
N ALA A 462 -24.65 5.34 42.00
CA ALA A 462 -24.18 4.25 42.85
C ALA A 462 -23.93 4.72 44.30
N GLY A 463 -23.33 5.90 44.49
CA GLY A 463 -23.16 6.51 45.81
C GLY A 463 -24.50 6.93 46.46
N ALA A 464 -25.49 7.34 45.68
CA ALA A 464 -26.84 7.60 46.17
C ALA A 464 -27.56 6.30 46.59
N PHE A 465 -27.43 5.22 45.81
CA PHE A 465 -27.96 3.91 46.16
C PHE A 465 -27.29 3.33 47.41
N GLY A 466 -25.98 3.46 47.56
CA GLY A 466 -25.27 3.03 48.77
C GLY A 466 -25.77 3.75 50.04
N ARG A 467 -25.99 5.07 49.96
CA ARG A 467 -26.57 5.86 51.05
C ARG A 467 -28.02 5.47 51.35
N ALA A 468 -28.84 5.27 50.32
CA ALA A 468 -30.21 4.81 50.48
C ALA A 468 -30.26 3.40 51.11
N GLY A 469 -29.34 2.50 50.76
CA GLY A 469 -29.19 1.18 51.36
C GLY A 469 -28.86 1.25 52.85
N GLN A 470 -27.87 2.06 53.24
CA GLN A 470 -27.55 2.27 54.66
C GLN A 470 -28.71 2.90 55.45
N GLN A 471 -29.43 3.83 54.84
CA GLN A 471 -30.59 4.45 55.47
C GLN A 471 -31.75 3.47 55.64
N ALA A 472 -31.98 2.59 54.65
CA ALA A 472 -32.97 1.52 54.73
C ALA A 472 -32.59 0.48 55.79
N GLU A 473 -31.32 0.10 55.89
CA GLU A 473 -30.82 -0.83 56.91
C GLU A 473 -30.96 -0.25 58.33
N SER A 474 -30.60 1.02 58.50
CA SER A 474 -30.82 1.76 59.76
C SER A 474 -32.30 1.84 60.13
N TYR A 475 -33.18 2.09 59.15
CA TYR A 475 -34.63 2.11 59.35
C TYR A 475 -35.18 0.74 59.73
N LEU A 476 -34.77 -0.32 59.03
CA LEU A 476 -35.17 -1.70 59.34
C LEU A 476 -34.70 -2.14 60.72
N HIS A 477 -33.50 -1.74 61.12
CA HIS A 477 -33.00 -1.99 62.48
C HIS A 477 -33.85 -1.27 63.52
N GLY A 478 -34.18 0.01 63.30
CA GLY A 478 -35.09 0.76 64.17
C GLY A 478 -36.49 0.15 64.26
N VAL A 479 -37.04 -0.33 63.15
CA VAL A 479 -38.33 -1.05 63.14
C VAL A 479 -38.22 -2.35 63.94
N SER A 480 -37.12 -3.10 63.80
CA SER A 480 -36.89 -4.34 64.54
C SER A 480 -36.78 -4.09 66.06
N ASP A 481 -36.11 -3.02 66.46
CA ASP A 481 -36.00 -2.62 67.87
C ASP A 481 -37.35 -2.23 68.46
N VAL A 482 -38.14 -1.42 67.74
CA VAL A 482 -39.50 -1.03 68.16
C VAL A 482 -40.40 -2.27 68.24
N LEU A 483 -40.30 -3.18 67.28
CA LEU A 483 -41.06 -4.43 67.30
C LEU A 483 -40.66 -5.31 68.50
N GLY A 484 -39.36 -5.39 68.81
CA GLY A 484 -38.86 -6.08 69.99
C GLY A 484 -39.36 -5.47 71.30
N GLN A 485 -39.33 -4.14 71.42
CA GLN A 485 -39.87 -3.42 72.58
C GLN A 485 -41.38 -3.60 72.73
N ALA A 486 -42.12 -3.56 71.62
CA ALA A 486 -43.57 -3.79 71.62
C ALA A 486 -43.92 -5.22 72.05
N HIS A 487 -43.16 -6.22 71.59
CA HIS A 487 -43.33 -7.62 72.03
C HIS A 487 -43.00 -7.82 73.51
N ALA A 488 -41.94 -7.20 74.02
CA ALA A 488 -41.60 -7.24 75.45
C ALA A 488 -42.71 -6.59 76.31
N ALA A 489 -43.14 -5.38 75.94
CA ALA A 489 -44.23 -4.70 76.64
C ALA A 489 -45.56 -5.47 76.57
N PHE A 490 -45.81 -6.18 75.47
CA PHE A 490 -46.97 -7.06 75.34
C PHE A 490 -46.86 -8.27 76.27
N ALA A 491 -45.68 -8.92 76.35
CA ALA A 491 -45.44 -10.03 77.26
C ALA A 491 -45.63 -9.61 78.73
N ASP A 492 -45.06 -8.48 79.14
CA ASP A 492 -45.18 -7.95 80.50
C ASP A 492 -46.65 -7.65 80.85
N ASN A 493 -47.41 -7.05 79.91
CA ASN A 493 -48.84 -6.79 80.13
C ASN A 493 -49.68 -8.06 80.19
N ILE A 494 -49.35 -9.09 79.41
CA ILE A 494 -50.00 -10.40 79.49
C ILE A 494 -49.72 -11.04 80.85
N GLU A 495 -48.46 -11.05 81.30
CA GLU A 495 -48.08 -11.63 82.58
C GLU A 495 -48.78 -10.92 83.74
N ALA A 496 -48.80 -9.58 83.73
CA ALA A 496 -49.51 -8.78 84.73
C ALA A 496 -51.02 -9.05 84.73
N THR A 497 -51.63 -9.17 83.54
CA THR A 497 -53.07 -9.44 83.40
C THR A 497 -53.41 -10.86 83.86
N LEU A 498 -52.60 -11.87 83.53
CA LEU A 498 -52.78 -13.24 84.01
C LEU A 498 -52.57 -13.35 85.52
N ALA A 499 -51.56 -12.69 86.08
CA ALA A 499 -51.32 -12.68 87.52
C ALA A 499 -52.47 -12.02 88.28
N SER A 500 -52.95 -10.86 87.80
CA SER A 500 -54.09 -10.15 88.39
C SER A 500 -55.39 -10.96 88.25
N GLY A 501 -55.66 -11.50 87.06
CA GLY A 501 -56.84 -12.33 86.80
C GLY A 501 -56.85 -13.61 87.61
N ASN A 502 -55.70 -14.29 87.75
CA ASN A 502 -55.59 -15.47 88.60
C ASN A 502 -55.80 -15.12 90.08
N GLY A 503 -55.27 -13.99 90.55
CA GLY A 503 -55.53 -13.49 91.91
C GLY A 503 -57.01 -13.20 92.16
N GLN A 504 -57.70 -12.55 91.22
CA GLN A 504 -59.15 -12.30 91.32
C GLN A 504 -59.97 -13.58 91.25
N PHE A 505 -59.61 -14.52 90.38
CA PHE A 505 -60.25 -15.82 90.29
C PHE A 505 -60.11 -16.58 91.62
N GLN A 506 -58.89 -16.63 92.17
CA GLN A 506 -58.61 -17.32 93.41
C GLN A 506 -59.36 -16.69 94.59
N LYS A 507 -59.47 -15.36 94.63
CA LYS A 507 -60.31 -14.65 95.60
C LYS A 507 -61.79 -14.99 95.44
N SER A 508 -62.31 -14.98 94.21
CA SER A 508 -63.71 -15.34 93.93
C SER A 508 -64.02 -16.78 94.31
N VAL A 509 -63.06 -17.71 94.13
CA VAL A 509 -63.19 -19.10 94.56
C VAL A 509 -63.21 -19.20 96.09
N VAL A 510 -62.36 -18.46 96.80
CA VAL A 510 -62.39 -18.43 98.27
C VAL A 510 -63.71 -17.87 98.78
N ASP A 511 -64.15 -16.71 98.25
CA ASP A 511 -65.42 -16.09 98.62
C ASP A 511 -66.61 -17.03 98.34
N ALA A 512 -66.59 -17.76 97.22
CA ALA A 512 -67.61 -18.74 96.88
C ALA A 512 -67.59 -19.95 97.84
N VAL A 513 -66.42 -20.46 98.22
CA VAL A 513 -66.29 -21.56 99.20
C VAL A 513 -66.74 -21.12 100.58
N GLU A 514 -66.42 -19.90 101.00
CA GLU A 514 -66.83 -19.33 102.29
C GLU A 514 -68.35 -19.14 102.35
N ALA A 515 -68.96 -18.64 101.27
CA ALA A 515 -70.41 -18.56 101.12
C ALA A 515 -71.08 -19.94 101.15
N LEU A 516 -70.45 -20.95 100.53
CA LEU A 516 -70.95 -22.34 100.51
C LEU A 516 -70.83 -22.99 101.89
N GLN A 517 -69.74 -22.71 102.63
CA GLN A 517 -69.58 -23.14 104.02
C GLN A 517 -70.64 -22.49 104.91
N GLY A 518 -70.88 -21.18 104.76
CA GLY A 518 -71.95 -20.48 105.48
C GLY A 518 -73.33 -21.05 105.18
N ALA A 519 -73.64 -21.35 103.91
CA ALA A 519 -74.89 -21.99 103.54
C ALA A 519 -75.03 -23.42 104.11
N VAL A 520 -73.94 -24.19 104.19
CA VAL A 520 -73.94 -25.53 104.81
C VAL A 520 -74.12 -25.44 106.33
N GLU A 521 -73.49 -24.48 107.01
CA GLU A 521 -73.72 -24.21 108.42
C GLU A 521 -75.18 -23.82 108.68
N GLU A 522 -75.74 -22.92 107.88
CA GLU A 522 -77.13 -22.48 108.00
C GLU A 522 -78.12 -23.63 107.75
N LEU A 523 -77.82 -24.53 106.80
CA LEU A 523 -78.60 -25.74 106.53
C LEU A 523 -78.46 -26.77 107.66
N THR A 524 -77.29 -26.86 108.29
CA THR A 524 -77.05 -27.70 109.49
C THR A 524 -77.82 -27.16 110.69
N ASP A 525 -77.81 -25.85 110.90
CA ASP A 525 -78.55 -25.16 111.97
C ASP A 525 -80.07 -25.28 111.75
N ALA A 526 -80.53 -25.19 110.50
CA ALA A 526 -81.92 -25.44 110.13
C ALA A 526 -82.32 -26.91 110.37
N LEU A 527 -81.45 -27.88 110.07
CA LEU A 527 -81.67 -29.30 110.40
C LEU A 527 -81.73 -29.52 111.91
N ALA A 528 -80.88 -28.83 112.69
CA ALA A 528 -80.87 -28.90 114.15
C ALA A 528 -82.13 -28.27 114.78
N ARG A 529 -82.74 -27.28 114.12
CA ARG A 529 -83.99 -26.62 114.54
C ARG A 529 -85.26 -27.31 114.01
N ALA A 530 -85.13 -28.36 113.20
CA ALA A 530 -86.28 -29.12 112.73
C ALA A 530 -86.93 -29.89 113.91
N PRO A 531 -88.24 -29.70 114.18
CA PRO A 531 -88.89 -30.30 115.33
C PRO A 531 -89.00 -31.83 115.19
N ALA A 532 -88.48 -32.55 116.18
CA ALA A 532 -88.72 -33.98 116.39
C ALA A 532 -90.22 -34.22 116.68
N GLY A 533 -91.00 -34.40 115.62
CA GLY A 533 -92.38 -34.87 115.67
C GLY A 533 -92.41 -36.38 115.97
N ARG A 534 -92.67 -36.72 117.24
CA ARG A 534 -93.10 -38.05 117.71
C ARG A 534 -94.44 -38.46 117.09
N ALA A 535 -94.50 -39.68 116.56
CA ALA A 535 -95.57 -40.66 116.83
C ALA A 535 -95.05 -42.05 116.39
N ALA A 536 -94.53 -42.87 117.31
CA ALA A 536 -95.26 -43.77 118.20
C ALA A 536 -95.51 -45.17 117.59
N ALA A 537 -94.73 -46.16 118.02
CA ALA A 537 -95.21 -47.50 118.39
C ALA A 537 -94.09 -48.29 119.12
N ARG A 538 -94.37 -48.55 120.41
CA ARG A 538 -93.65 -49.34 121.43
C ARG A 538 -92.50 -48.69 122.17
#